data_AF-A0A640KCR0-F1
#
_entry.id   AF-A0A640KCR0-F1
#
_cell.length_a   1.000
_cell.length_b   1.000
_cell.length_c   1.000
_cell.angle_alpha   90.00
_cell.angle_beta   90.00
_cell.angle_gamma   90.00
#
_symmetry.space_group_name_H-M   'P 1'
#
loop_
_entity.id
_entity.type
_entity.pdbx_description
1 polymer ?
#
loop_
_entity_poly.entity_id
_entity_poly.type
_entity_poly.pdbx_seq_one_letter_code
_entity_poly.pdbx_strand_id
1 'polypeptide(L)'
;MPKPRGTVAVEATATATSMSSTRARKDPLRRIGNGNAVAGGLDMTRVGILSDRELAFFQRLAYTGSQAAEQQQRDARAQEEERRRALSKARAAGWTDTIEARHDQFLQAQQDAKEAAEARQKVLDELYAKQLEEQHNAVVARRDLEQLKDDPRGRHLHSMQMLHNALTARKEQVAYKQMLKREEEAQNANDQREFQLQLWGDQAEELHKKLRARQRNVEEKNANLETVLYQIDRRQREREDQKQDRKHVEQEAAEERAEQQEEEAQRRARELENGAYNKAHSRPSLTKSQKLQTRVAESVKDEAALRAEEEKVDSIKRWVMERQKKKQAAFDERKEVGLQRYSEEGKQENLPKYRTQDVFEQKGQSFLQKLYDSNARQEEKNREYRLEMEQQRREMEEQKAAEARGDDVGSGDGANESSRRRTAAPSAAGFLTKAEEKAYVEEMRRYPEQLRAKEAAEAAARRAEALRIEHIQKLQAAEKREKERRAVEARREEFQQQQAQQEADDMRYRAYIDSVVPADMDPVLYRKAIQLH
;
A
#
# COMPACT_ATOMS: atom_id res chain seq x y z
N MET A 1 -16.18 33.64 31.59
CA MET A 1 -17.00 33.99 32.77
C MET A 1 -17.13 35.51 32.90
N PRO A 2 -18.11 36.17 32.27
CA PRO A 2 -18.43 37.58 32.52
C PRO A 2 -19.36 37.74 33.74
N LYS A 3 -19.19 38.82 34.52
CA LYS A 3 -20.15 39.25 35.56
C LYS A 3 -20.94 40.49 35.07
N PRO A 4 -22.23 40.62 35.36
CA PRO A 4 -23.04 41.78 34.97
C PRO A 4 -22.77 43.01 35.85
N ARG A 5 -23.10 44.20 35.33
CA ARG A 5 -23.10 45.48 36.08
C ARG A 5 -24.45 45.69 36.78
N GLY A 6 -24.44 46.30 37.96
CA GLY A 6 -25.65 46.70 38.69
C GLY A 6 -26.20 48.06 38.22
N THR A 7 -27.47 48.29 38.49
CA THR A 7 -28.20 49.56 38.28
C THR A 7 -28.55 50.20 39.63
N VAL A 8 -28.80 51.51 39.64
CA VAL A 8 -29.27 52.28 40.80
C VAL A 8 -30.47 53.12 40.37
N ALA A 9 -31.50 53.18 41.22
CA ALA A 9 -32.74 53.93 40.97
C ALA A 9 -32.70 55.33 41.59
N VAL A 10 -33.62 56.21 41.16
CA VAL A 10 -33.82 57.56 41.70
C VAL A 10 -35.29 57.76 42.02
N GLU A 11 -35.59 58.20 43.24
CA GLU A 11 -36.92 58.69 43.64
C GLU A 11 -36.89 60.21 43.82
N ALA A 12 -38.02 60.87 43.60
CA ALA A 12 -38.20 62.30 43.89
C ALA A 12 -39.65 62.59 44.27
N THR A 13 -39.86 63.41 45.30
CA THR A 13 -41.19 63.89 45.71
C THR A 13 -41.13 65.35 46.18
N ALA A 14 -42.22 66.10 45.96
CA ALA A 14 -43.01 66.75 47.01
C ALA A 14 -43.60 68.13 46.63
N THR A 15 -44.94 68.18 46.57
CA THR A 15 -45.81 69.26 47.07
C THR A 15 -45.79 70.67 46.45
N ALA A 16 -46.95 71.34 46.57
CA ALA A 16 -47.22 72.73 46.19
C ALA A 16 -47.86 73.49 47.38
N THR A 17 -48.02 74.81 47.30
CA THR A 17 -49.04 75.52 48.12
C THR A 17 -49.48 76.89 47.58
N SER A 18 -50.50 77.44 48.22
CA SER A 18 -51.50 78.41 47.76
C SER A 18 -51.20 79.91 47.93
N MET A 19 -51.84 80.71 47.07
CA MET A 19 -52.62 81.95 47.30
C MET A 19 -52.37 82.83 48.55
N SER A 20 -52.41 84.15 48.35
CA SER A 20 -52.30 85.19 49.39
C SER A 20 -53.62 85.96 49.63
N SER A 21 -53.75 86.61 50.79
CA SER A 21 -54.89 87.47 51.16
C SER A 21 -54.43 88.90 51.45
N THR A 22 -55.17 89.89 50.94
CA THR A 22 -54.69 91.27 50.75
C THR A 22 -55.20 92.26 51.81
N ARG A 23 -54.68 92.16 53.04
CA ARG A 23 -54.68 93.30 53.98
C ARG A 23 -53.34 93.38 54.72
N ALA A 24 -52.54 94.39 54.38
CA ALA A 24 -51.16 94.51 54.87
C ALA A 24 -51.13 94.62 56.40
N ARG A 25 -50.40 93.70 57.04
CA ARG A 25 -49.97 93.82 58.44
C ARG A 25 -48.62 94.53 58.49
N LYS A 26 -48.36 95.29 59.56
CA LYS A 26 -47.09 95.97 59.77
C LYS A 26 -45.99 94.95 60.11
N ASP A 27 -45.07 94.72 59.18
CA ASP A 27 -43.97 93.76 59.29
C ASP A 27 -42.74 94.40 59.96
N PRO A 28 -42.30 93.96 61.15
CA PRO A 28 -41.20 94.59 61.88
C PRO A 28 -39.83 94.44 61.20
N LEU A 29 -39.64 93.50 60.27
CA LEU A 29 -38.37 93.31 59.56
C LEU A 29 -38.22 94.24 58.36
N ARG A 30 -39.33 94.72 57.77
CA ARG A 30 -39.33 95.73 56.70
C ARG A 30 -39.09 97.14 57.26
N ARG A 31 -37.81 97.46 57.49
CA ARG A 31 -37.35 98.70 58.12
C ARG A 31 -37.62 99.99 57.31
N ILE A 32 -37.83 99.90 55.99
CA ILE A 32 -38.17 101.02 55.09
C ILE A 32 -39.21 100.55 54.06
N GLY A 33 -40.26 101.34 53.82
CA GLY A 33 -41.21 101.13 52.71
C GLY A 33 -42.69 101.39 53.04
N ASN A 34 -43.43 101.99 52.10
CA ASN A 34 -44.80 102.50 52.27
C ASN A 34 -45.81 101.53 52.91
N GLY A 35 -45.71 100.23 52.62
CA GLY A 35 -46.67 99.23 53.12
C GLY A 35 -46.81 99.22 54.66
N ASN A 36 -45.73 99.50 55.39
CA ASN A 36 -45.73 99.54 56.85
C ASN A 36 -46.25 100.87 57.43
N ALA A 37 -46.23 101.96 56.66
CA ALA A 37 -46.81 103.24 57.06
C ALA A 37 -48.33 103.22 56.86
N VAL A 38 -48.80 102.77 55.69
CA VAL A 38 -50.23 102.55 55.37
C VAL A 38 -50.86 101.56 56.36
N ALA A 39 -50.21 100.43 56.64
CA ALA A 39 -50.67 99.46 57.65
C ALA A 39 -50.64 99.98 59.10
N GLY A 40 -49.98 101.13 59.34
CA GLY A 40 -49.84 101.76 60.65
C GLY A 40 -50.78 102.95 60.91
N GLY A 41 -51.63 103.34 59.93
CA GLY A 41 -52.57 104.45 60.09
C GLY A 41 -51.93 105.85 60.20
N LEU A 42 -50.69 106.01 59.72
CA LEU A 42 -49.98 107.29 59.70
C LEU A 42 -50.25 108.04 58.39
N ASP A 43 -50.52 109.34 58.48
CA ASP A 43 -50.71 110.20 57.31
C ASP A 43 -49.46 110.23 56.43
N MET A 44 -49.56 109.63 55.25
CA MET A 44 -48.48 109.51 54.26
C MET A 44 -47.91 110.86 53.81
N THR A 45 -48.67 111.95 53.98
CA THR A 45 -48.24 113.34 53.70
C THR A 45 -47.14 113.84 54.64
N ARG A 46 -46.89 113.16 55.77
CA ARG A 46 -45.80 113.47 56.72
C ARG A 46 -44.69 112.42 56.79
N VAL A 47 -44.80 111.32 56.03
CA VAL A 47 -43.84 110.21 56.05
C VAL A 47 -43.23 110.01 54.66
N GLY A 48 -42.23 110.83 54.33
CA GLY A 48 -41.44 110.64 53.11
C GLY A 48 -40.55 109.38 53.21
N ILE A 49 -40.48 108.59 52.13
CA ILE A 49 -39.37 107.64 51.97
C ILE A 49 -38.12 108.47 51.72
N LEU A 50 -37.21 108.48 52.69
CA LEU A 50 -35.86 108.98 52.47
C LEU A 50 -35.10 107.95 51.61
N SER A 51 -34.70 108.34 50.40
CA SER A 51 -33.74 107.56 49.59
C SER A 51 -32.39 107.46 50.29
N ASP A 52 -31.51 106.53 49.88
CA ASP A 52 -30.17 106.42 50.47
C ASP A 52 -29.35 107.73 50.37
N ARG A 53 -29.64 108.57 49.38
CA ARG A 53 -29.04 109.92 49.23
C ARG A 53 -29.59 110.90 50.26
N GLU A 54 -30.90 110.88 50.52
CA GLU A 54 -31.53 111.72 51.53
C GLU A 54 -31.21 111.23 52.95
N LEU A 55 -31.18 109.92 53.19
CA LEU A 55 -30.63 109.35 54.42
C LEU A 55 -29.19 109.79 54.64
N ALA A 56 -28.32 109.71 53.62
CA ALA A 56 -26.96 110.22 53.71
C ALA A 56 -26.90 111.74 53.93
N PHE A 57 -27.86 112.52 53.42
CA PHE A 57 -27.96 113.96 53.64
C PHE A 57 -28.40 114.29 55.08
N PHE A 58 -29.46 113.66 55.59
CA PHE A 58 -29.91 113.81 56.97
C PHE A 58 -28.90 113.25 57.98
N GLN A 59 -28.19 112.17 57.65
CA GLN A 59 -27.07 111.65 58.44
C GLN A 59 -25.89 112.62 58.42
N ARG A 60 -25.52 113.19 57.27
CA ARG A 60 -24.50 114.26 57.20
C ARG A 60 -24.88 115.45 58.05
N LEU A 61 -26.14 115.91 57.99
CA LEU A 61 -26.65 116.98 58.86
C LEU A 61 -26.51 116.60 60.35
N ALA A 62 -26.94 115.39 60.74
CA ALA A 62 -26.82 114.90 62.12
C ALA A 62 -25.36 114.72 62.61
N TYR A 63 -24.41 114.51 61.70
CA TYR A 63 -22.98 114.34 61.99
C TYR A 63 -22.10 115.51 61.52
N THR A 64 -22.67 116.69 61.24
CA THR A 64 -21.93 117.88 60.74
C THR A 64 -20.77 118.32 61.62
N GLY A 65 -20.76 117.95 62.92
CA GLY A 65 -19.66 118.19 63.85
C GLY A 65 -18.75 116.99 64.17
N SER A 66 -18.94 115.81 63.57
CA SER A 66 -18.18 114.60 63.93
C SER A 66 -17.84 113.70 62.74
N GLN A 67 -16.65 113.91 62.17
CA GLN A 67 -16.11 113.08 61.08
C GLN A 67 -15.95 111.60 61.48
N ALA A 68 -15.63 111.33 62.75
CA ALA A 68 -15.46 109.98 63.29
C ALA A 68 -16.76 109.15 63.18
N ALA A 69 -17.93 109.79 63.36
CA ALA A 69 -19.22 109.11 63.23
C ALA A 69 -19.57 108.77 61.76
N GLU A 70 -19.18 109.61 60.79
CA GLU A 70 -19.35 109.27 59.37
C GLU A 70 -18.39 108.15 58.93
N GLN A 71 -17.15 108.15 59.41
CA GLN A 71 -16.16 107.10 59.12
C GLN A 71 -16.63 105.73 59.63
N GLN A 72 -16.97 105.61 60.92
CA GLN A 72 -17.44 104.35 61.52
C GLN A 72 -18.63 103.72 60.77
N GLN A 73 -19.52 104.52 60.20
CA GLN A 73 -20.63 104.00 59.38
C GLN A 73 -20.20 103.52 57.99
N ARG A 74 -19.19 104.14 57.37
CA ARG A 74 -18.62 103.65 56.10
C ARG A 74 -17.90 102.32 56.34
N ASP A 75 -17.13 102.22 57.42
CA ASP A 75 -16.41 101.01 57.81
C ASP A 75 -17.36 99.86 58.13
N ALA A 76 -18.46 100.13 58.85
CA ALA A 76 -19.50 99.14 59.12
C ALA A 76 -20.19 98.63 57.84
N ARG A 77 -20.48 99.51 56.87
CA ARG A 77 -21.03 99.11 55.56
C ARG A 77 -20.02 98.27 54.76
N ALA A 78 -18.74 98.65 54.76
CA ALA A 78 -17.68 97.87 54.12
C ALA A 78 -17.57 96.46 54.71
N GLN A 79 -17.54 96.33 56.04
CA GLN A 79 -17.53 95.03 56.72
C GLN A 79 -18.79 94.18 56.44
N GLU A 80 -19.98 94.78 56.35
CA GLU A 80 -21.18 94.05 55.94
C GLU A 80 -21.11 93.58 54.49
N GLU A 81 -20.62 94.42 53.57
CA GLU A 81 -20.43 94.03 52.17
C GLU A 81 -19.36 92.93 52.02
N GLU A 82 -18.24 93.02 52.73
CA GLU A 82 -17.20 91.98 52.76
C GLU A 82 -17.76 90.66 53.28
N ARG A 83 -18.53 90.66 54.38
CA ARG A 83 -19.22 89.46 54.89
C ARG A 83 -20.19 88.88 53.86
N ARG A 84 -20.97 89.72 53.17
CA ARG A 84 -21.88 89.27 52.09
C ARG A 84 -21.11 88.68 50.90
N ARG A 85 -20.01 89.32 50.48
CA ARG A 85 -19.13 88.86 49.39
C ARG A 85 -18.44 87.53 49.77
N ALA A 86 -17.95 87.39 51.00
CA ALA A 86 -17.34 86.17 51.51
C ALA A 86 -18.34 85.01 51.58
N LEU A 87 -19.55 85.24 52.12
CA LEU A 87 -20.63 84.23 52.13
C LEU A 87 -21.10 83.85 50.72
N SER A 88 -21.08 84.80 49.76
CA SER A 88 -21.37 84.51 48.35
C SER A 88 -20.29 83.61 47.74
N LYS A 89 -19.00 83.95 47.91
CA LYS A 89 -17.87 83.13 47.45
C LYS A 89 -17.89 81.72 48.08
N ALA A 90 -18.14 81.61 49.39
CA ALA A 90 -18.19 80.32 50.08
C ALA A 90 -19.34 79.42 49.58
N ARG A 91 -20.46 80.00 49.13
CA ARG A 91 -21.55 79.26 48.46
C ARG A 91 -21.16 78.86 47.03
N ALA A 92 -20.59 79.77 46.26
CA ALA A 92 -20.16 79.53 44.88
C ALA A 92 -19.04 78.47 44.77
N ALA A 93 -18.16 78.38 45.77
CA ALA A 93 -17.13 77.34 45.83
C ALA A 93 -17.69 75.90 45.91
N GLY A 94 -18.95 75.73 46.34
CA GLY A 94 -19.66 74.46 46.30
C GLY A 94 -20.43 74.19 45.01
N TRP A 95 -20.37 75.07 44.01
CA TRP A 95 -21.12 74.96 42.76
C TRP A 95 -20.28 74.30 41.66
N THR A 96 -20.52 73.01 41.45
CA THR A 96 -19.88 72.18 40.41
C THR A 96 -20.16 72.65 38.98
N ASP A 97 -21.15 73.52 38.77
CA ASP A 97 -21.57 74.02 37.45
C ASP A 97 -21.02 75.42 37.10
N THR A 98 -20.09 75.95 37.89
CA THR A 98 -19.35 77.17 37.54
C THR A 98 -18.40 76.93 36.37
N ILE A 99 -18.08 77.98 35.61
CA ILE A 99 -17.12 77.89 34.48
C ILE A 99 -15.74 77.42 34.99
N GLU A 100 -15.34 77.88 36.18
CA GLU A 100 -14.11 77.48 36.87
C GLU A 100 -14.15 75.98 37.22
N ALA A 101 -15.18 75.49 37.94
CA ALA A 101 -15.29 74.07 38.29
C ALA A 101 -15.39 73.15 37.06
N ARG A 102 -16.08 73.58 35.99
CA ARG A 102 -16.12 72.83 34.71
C ARG A 102 -14.75 72.80 34.01
N HIS A 103 -13.94 73.85 34.13
CA HIS A 103 -12.57 73.88 33.61
C HIS A 103 -11.65 72.95 34.40
N ASP A 104 -11.71 72.99 35.73
CA ASP A 104 -10.92 72.13 36.61
C ASP A 104 -11.28 70.65 36.42
N GLN A 105 -12.57 70.30 36.30
CA GLN A 105 -13.02 68.95 35.97
C GLN A 105 -12.52 68.48 34.58
N PHE A 106 -12.44 69.38 33.60
CA PHE A 106 -11.88 69.06 32.28
C PHE A 106 -10.36 68.84 32.33
N LEU A 107 -9.62 69.62 33.13
CA LEU A 107 -8.19 69.42 33.36
C LEU A 107 -7.91 68.11 34.11
N GLN A 108 -8.70 67.80 35.15
CA GLN A 108 -8.65 66.52 35.87
C GLN A 108 -8.94 65.35 34.92
N ALA A 109 -10.03 65.41 34.15
CA ALA A 109 -10.34 64.36 33.17
C ALA A 109 -9.25 64.19 32.09
N GLN A 110 -8.50 65.25 31.74
CA GLN A 110 -7.30 65.11 30.88
C GLN A 110 -6.10 64.51 31.61
N GLN A 111 -5.94 64.73 32.91
CA GLN A 111 -4.89 64.10 33.72
C GLN A 111 -5.20 62.61 33.90
N ASP A 112 -6.41 62.27 34.36
CA ASP A 112 -6.92 60.90 34.45
C ASP A 112 -6.76 60.13 33.13
N ALA A 113 -7.08 60.76 31.99
CA ALA A 113 -6.94 60.15 30.68
C ALA A 113 -5.47 59.92 30.26
N LYS A 114 -4.54 60.79 30.68
CA LYS A 114 -3.09 60.62 30.45
C LYS A 114 -2.54 59.52 31.34
N GLU A 115 -2.85 59.54 32.64
CA GLU A 115 -2.44 58.50 33.59
C GLU A 115 -2.99 57.12 33.19
N ALA A 116 -4.25 57.05 32.74
CA ALA A 116 -4.84 55.82 32.22
C ALA A 116 -4.22 55.36 30.89
N ALA A 117 -3.71 56.28 30.05
CA ALA A 117 -2.96 55.94 28.85
C ALA A 117 -1.55 55.42 29.18
N GLU A 118 -0.83 56.10 30.08
CA GLU A 118 0.47 55.65 30.58
C GLU A 118 0.38 54.30 31.30
N ALA A 119 -0.66 54.07 32.11
CA ALA A 119 -0.87 52.78 32.77
C ALA A 119 -1.09 51.65 31.76
N ARG A 120 -1.83 51.90 30.68
CA ARG A 120 -1.98 50.94 29.58
C ARG A 120 -0.66 50.71 28.84
N GLN A 121 0.11 51.77 28.61
CA GLN A 121 1.43 51.65 27.98
C GLN A 121 2.38 50.81 28.84
N LYS A 122 2.49 51.10 30.14
CA LYS A 122 3.31 50.33 31.10
C LYS A 122 2.94 48.84 31.11
N VAL A 123 1.65 48.50 31.06
CA VAL A 123 1.18 47.11 30.94
C VAL A 123 1.53 46.48 29.58
N LEU A 124 1.49 47.23 28.47
CA LEU A 124 1.92 46.73 27.16
C LEU A 124 3.44 46.53 27.10
N ASP A 125 4.23 47.46 27.66
CA ASP A 125 5.68 47.38 27.75
C ASP A 125 6.11 46.17 28.63
N GLU A 126 5.42 45.93 29.75
CA GLU A 126 5.58 44.73 30.59
C GLU A 126 5.25 43.42 29.85
N LEU A 127 4.17 43.38 29.07
CA LEU A 127 3.79 42.21 28.29
C LEU A 127 4.78 41.94 27.16
N TYR A 128 5.29 42.99 26.52
CA TYR A 128 6.31 42.89 25.49
C TYR A 128 7.67 42.45 26.06
N ALA A 129 8.06 42.95 27.23
CA ALA A 129 9.24 42.47 27.96
C ALA A 129 9.14 40.98 28.28
N LYS A 130 8.02 40.52 28.85
CA LYS A 130 7.76 39.09 29.13
C LYS A 130 7.80 38.25 27.84
N GLN A 131 7.25 38.76 26.73
CA GLN A 131 7.31 38.07 25.44
C GLN A 131 8.75 37.96 24.89
N LEU A 132 9.58 38.99 25.07
CA LEU A 132 11.00 38.94 24.71
C LEU A 132 11.81 38.01 25.63
N GLU A 133 11.50 37.96 26.92
CA GLU A 133 12.07 36.99 27.87
C GLU A 133 11.70 35.55 27.48
N GLU A 134 10.44 35.28 27.18
CA GLU A 134 9.98 33.96 26.67
C GLU A 134 10.68 33.58 25.36
N GLN A 135 10.82 34.51 24.41
CA GLN A 135 11.55 34.28 23.16
C GLN A 135 13.04 34.02 23.41
N HIS A 136 13.68 34.78 24.30
CA HIS A 136 15.08 34.58 24.67
C HIS A 136 15.28 33.22 25.32
N ASN A 137 14.45 32.86 26.30
CA ASN A 137 14.47 31.55 26.96
C ASN A 137 14.24 30.40 25.97
N ALA A 138 13.35 30.57 24.98
CA ALA A 138 13.15 29.60 23.92
C ALA A 138 14.35 29.46 22.96
N VAL A 139 15.09 30.55 22.69
CA VAL A 139 16.33 30.53 21.90
C VAL A 139 17.47 29.87 22.68
N VAL A 140 17.61 30.17 23.97
CA VAL A 140 18.58 29.52 24.87
C VAL A 140 18.28 28.01 24.96
N ALA A 141 17.05 27.62 25.28
CA ALA A 141 16.67 26.20 25.36
C ALA A 141 16.87 25.44 24.04
N ARG A 142 16.68 26.07 22.87
CA ARG A 142 17.02 25.47 21.57
C ARG A 142 18.53 25.25 21.43
N ARG A 143 19.35 26.25 21.76
CA ARG A 143 20.81 26.17 21.72
C ARG A 143 21.35 25.10 22.68
N ASP A 144 20.79 25.00 23.88
CA ASP A 144 21.16 23.98 24.87
C ASP A 144 20.81 22.58 24.34
N LEU A 145 19.61 22.41 23.73
CA LEU A 145 19.21 21.17 23.07
C LEU A 145 20.01 20.86 21.80
N GLU A 146 20.61 21.84 21.13
CA GLU A 146 21.55 21.65 20.01
C GLU A 146 22.91 21.18 20.53
N GLN A 147 23.43 21.78 21.60
CA GLN A 147 24.66 21.33 22.27
C GLN A 147 24.54 19.89 22.77
N LEU A 148 23.42 19.54 23.42
CA LEU A 148 23.12 18.17 23.89
C LEU A 148 22.96 17.14 22.75
N LYS A 149 22.75 17.56 21.49
CA LYS A 149 22.74 16.69 20.30
C LYS A 149 24.11 16.58 19.64
N ASP A 150 24.84 17.69 19.58
CA ASP A 150 26.15 17.75 18.92
C ASP A 150 27.25 17.06 19.74
N ASP A 151 27.08 16.90 21.05
CA ASP A 151 27.92 16.05 21.91
C ASP A 151 27.91 14.58 21.44
N PRO A 152 29.06 13.86 21.47
CA PRO A 152 29.10 12.42 21.16
C PRO A 152 28.08 11.56 21.93
N ARG A 153 27.72 11.92 23.16
CA ARG A 153 26.68 11.27 23.97
C ARG A 153 25.29 11.45 23.37
N GLY A 154 24.99 12.66 22.89
CA GLY A 154 23.77 12.98 22.13
C GLY A 154 23.67 12.20 20.81
N ARG A 155 24.78 12.13 20.07
CA ARG A 155 24.88 11.33 18.83
C ARG A 155 24.69 9.83 19.11
N HIS A 156 25.23 9.33 20.23
CA HIS A 156 25.02 7.94 20.64
C HIS A 156 23.55 7.64 20.97
N LEU A 157 22.89 8.50 21.76
CA LEU A 157 21.44 8.42 22.02
C LEU A 157 20.63 8.39 20.72
N HIS A 158 20.91 9.31 19.79
CA HIS A 158 20.24 9.37 18.49
C HIS A 158 20.44 8.07 17.68
N SER A 159 21.65 7.48 17.71
CA SER A 159 21.91 6.18 17.08
C SER A 159 21.11 5.04 17.70
N MET A 160 20.91 5.03 19.04
CA MET A 160 20.08 4.03 19.71
C MET A 160 18.60 4.17 19.33
N GLN A 161 18.10 5.41 19.18
CA GLN A 161 16.74 5.69 18.71
C GLN A 161 16.54 5.23 17.25
N MET A 162 17.50 5.50 16.35
CA MET A 162 17.46 5.01 14.98
C MET A 162 17.49 3.46 14.91
N LEU A 163 18.27 2.80 15.77
CA LEU A 163 18.27 1.34 15.90
C LEU A 163 16.94 0.80 16.44
N HIS A 164 16.32 1.46 17.42
CA HIS A 164 14.99 1.09 17.91
C HIS A 164 13.94 1.17 16.78
N ASN A 165 13.90 2.28 16.04
CA ASN A 165 13.00 2.49 14.92
C ASN A 165 13.23 1.47 13.78
N ALA A 166 14.48 1.07 13.54
CA ALA A 166 14.80 0.00 12.60
C ALA A 166 14.32 -1.38 13.09
N LEU A 167 14.33 -1.63 14.42
CA LEU A 167 13.82 -2.87 15.00
C LEU A 167 12.30 -2.94 15.04
N THR A 168 11.58 -1.84 15.26
CA THR A 168 10.11 -1.80 15.17
C THR A 168 9.65 -2.00 13.73
N ALA A 169 10.18 -1.23 12.77
CA ALA A 169 9.90 -1.41 11.34
C ALA A 169 10.25 -2.83 10.85
N ARG A 170 11.32 -3.46 11.37
CA ARG A 170 11.65 -4.86 11.05
C ARG A 170 10.64 -5.85 11.62
N LYS A 171 10.10 -5.64 12.83
CA LYS A 171 9.03 -6.47 13.40
C LYS A 171 7.76 -6.39 12.54
N GLU A 172 7.38 -5.18 12.13
CA GLU A 172 6.24 -4.93 11.23
C GLU A 172 6.41 -5.63 9.88
N GLN A 173 7.57 -5.49 9.23
CA GLN A 173 7.88 -6.18 7.97
C GLN A 173 7.84 -7.71 8.10
N VAL A 174 8.27 -8.27 9.25
CA VAL A 174 8.19 -9.71 9.51
C VAL A 174 6.73 -10.15 9.72
N ALA A 175 5.94 -9.39 10.48
CA ALA A 175 4.52 -9.67 10.66
C ALA A 175 3.74 -9.61 9.34
N TYR A 176 3.98 -8.58 8.51
CA TYR A 176 3.39 -8.44 7.19
C TYR A 176 3.77 -9.61 6.26
N LYS A 177 5.05 -10.02 6.24
CA LYS A 177 5.49 -11.21 5.48
C LYS A 177 4.90 -12.52 6.00
N GLN A 178 4.57 -12.63 7.29
CA GLN A 178 3.85 -13.78 7.84
C GLN A 178 2.36 -13.78 7.45
N MET A 179 1.73 -12.62 7.31
CA MET A 179 0.36 -12.51 6.79
C MET A 179 0.29 -12.87 5.31
N LEU A 180 1.13 -12.27 4.47
CA LEU A 180 1.21 -12.62 3.04
C LEU A 180 1.43 -14.12 2.83
N LYS A 181 2.34 -14.75 3.56
CA LYS A 181 2.56 -16.20 3.46
C LYS A 181 1.33 -17.04 3.81
N ARG A 182 0.53 -16.63 4.80
CA ARG A 182 -0.73 -17.32 5.14
C ARG A 182 -1.80 -17.13 4.06
N GLU A 183 -1.82 -15.97 3.42
CA GLU A 183 -2.70 -15.68 2.29
C GLU A 183 -2.29 -16.48 1.04
N GLU A 184 -0.99 -16.55 0.73
CA GLU A 184 -0.40 -17.43 -0.28
C GLU A 184 -0.70 -18.91 0.00
N GLU A 185 -0.46 -19.39 1.23
CA GLU A 185 -0.76 -20.78 1.65
C GLU A 185 -2.26 -21.10 1.52
N ALA A 186 -3.15 -20.16 1.87
CA ALA A 186 -4.59 -20.31 1.72
C ALA A 186 -5.06 -20.30 0.26
N GLN A 187 -4.46 -19.48 -0.60
CA GLN A 187 -4.71 -19.47 -2.04
C GLN A 187 -4.27 -20.81 -2.66
N ASN A 188 -3.02 -21.23 -2.46
CA ASN A 188 -2.50 -22.51 -2.93
C ASN A 188 -3.36 -23.71 -2.45
N ALA A 189 -3.88 -23.67 -1.21
CA ALA A 189 -4.78 -24.70 -0.69
C ALA A 189 -6.17 -24.68 -1.34
N ASN A 190 -6.65 -23.55 -1.85
CA ASN A 190 -7.87 -23.46 -2.64
C ASN A 190 -7.63 -23.90 -4.09
N ASP A 191 -6.55 -23.46 -4.73
CA ASP A 191 -6.17 -23.89 -6.09
C ASP A 191 -6.03 -25.42 -6.19
N GLN A 192 -5.42 -26.05 -5.16
CA GLN A 192 -5.34 -27.51 -5.05
C GLN A 192 -6.71 -28.19 -4.90
N ARG A 193 -7.68 -27.55 -4.23
CA ARG A 193 -9.05 -28.07 -4.13
C ARG A 193 -9.81 -27.90 -5.44
N GLU A 194 -9.67 -26.77 -6.11
CA GLU A 194 -10.28 -26.53 -7.43
C GLU A 194 -9.75 -27.52 -8.47
N PHE A 195 -8.43 -27.77 -8.48
CA PHE A 195 -7.83 -28.78 -9.34
C PHE A 195 -8.33 -30.21 -9.03
N GLN A 196 -8.49 -30.57 -7.75
CA GLN A 196 -9.09 -31.86 -7.36
C GLN A 196 -10.56 -31.99 -7.80
N LEU A 197 -11.35 -30.90 -7.67
CA LEU A 197 -12.75 -30.86 -8.10
C LEU A 197 -12.88 -30.95 -9.62
N GLN A 198 -12.00 -30.28 -10.38
CA GLN A 198 -11.92 -30.41 -11.84
C GLN A 198 -11.60 -31.87 -12.24
N LEU A 199 -10.57 -32.46 -11.63
CA LEU A 199 -10.18 -33.85 -11.89
C LEU A 199 -11.30 -34.86 -11.58
N TRP A 200 -12.07 -34.66 -10.51
CA TRP A 200 -13.25 -35.47 -10.19
C TRP A 200 -14.39 -35.23 -11.18
N GLY A 201 -14.59 -33.99 -11.65
CA GLY A 201 -15.54 -33.64 -12.71
C GLY A 201 -15.23 -34.36 -14.03
N ASP A 202 -13.98 -34.30 -14.48
CA ASP A 202 -13.51 -34.98 -15.71
C ASP A 202 -13.68 -36.50 -15.61
N GLN A 203 -13.34 -37.10 -14.46
CA GLN A 203 -13.54 -38.53 -14.22
C GLN A 203 -15.03 -38.91 -14.22
N ALA A 204 -15.91 -38.09 -13.63
CA ALA A 204 -17.35 -38.30 -13.66
C ALA A 204 -17.91 -38.17 -15.08
N GLU A 205 -17.45 -37.18 -15.86
CA GLU A 205 -17.78 -37.04 -17.27
C GLU A 205 -17.32 -38.25 -18.10
N GLU A 206 -16.10 -38.73 -17.91
CA GLU A 206 -15.60 -39.94 -18.58
C GLU A 206 -16.46 -41.17 -18.27
N LEU A 207 -16.79 -41.39 -16.99
CA LEU A 207 -17.64 -42.50 -16.58
C LEU A 207 -19.04 -42.38 -17.18
N HIS A 208 -19.62 -41.19 -17.21
CA HIS A 208 -20.91 -40.90 -17.85
C HIS A 208 -20.88 -41.10 -19.37
N LYS A 209 -19.80 -40.68 -20.06
CA LYS A 209 -19.56 -40.95 -21.49
C LYS A 209 -19.45 -42.46 -21.75
N LYS A 210 -18.72 -43.20 -20.93
CA LYS A 210 -18.59 -44.69 -20.98
C LYS A 210 -19.94 -45.39 -20.72
N LEU A 211 -20.75 -44.90 -19.79
CA LEU A 211 -22.10 -45.42 -19.51
C LEU A 211 -23.06 -45.16 -20.67
N ARG A 212 -23.09 -43.95 -21.24
CA ARG A 212 -23.89 -43.64 -22.45
C ARG A 212 -23.51 -44.51 -23.65
N ALA A 213 -22.22 -44.78 -23.85
CA ALA A 213 -21.76 -45.69 -24.91
C ALA A 213 -22.23 -47.14 -24.67
N ARG A 214 -22.17 -47.63 -23.43
CA ARG A 214 -22.71 -48.95 -23.05
C ARG A 214 -24.22 -49.02 -23.25
N GLN A 215 -24.97 -48.00 -22.85
CA GLN A 215 -26.41 -47.92 -23.01
C GLN A 215 -26.81 -48.02 -24.49
N ARG A 216 -26.21 -47.18 -25.36
CA ARG A 216 -26.44 -47.25 -26.82
C ARG A 216 -26.14 -48.63 -27.39
N ASN A 217 -25.07 -49.28 -26.95
CA ASN A 217 -24.74 -50.61 -27.42
C ASN A 217 -25.71 -51.71 -26.93
N VAL A 218 -26.40 -51.50 -25.81
CA VAL A 218 -27.51 -52.35 -25.36
C VAL A 218 -28.78 -52.06 -26.16
N GLU A 219 -29.09 -50.79 -26.43
CA GLU A 219 -30.22 -50.37 -27.27
C GLU A 219 -30.09 -50.91 -28.70
N GLU A 220 -28.91 -50.79 -29.32
CA GLU A 220 -28.53 -51.40 -30.59
C GLU A 220 -28.73 -52.93 -30.59
N LYS A 221 -28.27 -53.61 -29.53
CA LYS A 221 -28.43 -55.07 -29.39
C LYS A 221 -29.89 -55.48 -29.24
N ASN A 222 -30.69 -54.73 -28.48
CA ASN A 222 -32.10 -54.99 -28.29
C ASN A 222 -32.88 -54.80 -29.61
N ALA A 223 -32.65 -53.72 -30.35
CA ALA A 223 -33.26 -53.50 -31.66
C ALA A 223 -32.87 -54.60 -32.69
N ASN A 224 -31.62 -55.10 -32.63
CA ASN A 224 -31.20 -56.25 -33.43
C ASN A 224 -31.90 -57.56 -33.01
N LEU A 225 -32.10 -57.78 -31.71
CA LEU A 225 -32.85 -58.95 -31.20
C LEU A 225 -34.33 -58.88 -31.57
N GLU A 226 -34.97 -57.72 -31.48
CA GLU A 226 -36.35 -57.48 -31.95
C GLU A 226 -36.48 -57.77 -33.45
N THR A 227 -35.49 -57.32 -34.25
CA THR A 227 -35.41 -57.61 -35.70
C THR A 227 -35.27 -59.11 -35.97
N VAL A 228 -34.48 -59.85 -35.17
CA VAL A 228 -34.33 -61.31 -35.29
C VAL A 228 -35.59 -62.04 -34.85
N LEU A 229 -36.27 -61.60 -33.78
CA LEU A 229 -37.55 -62.15 -33.35
C LEU A 229 -38.62 -61.99 -34.44
N TYR A 230 -38.73 -60.80 -35.04
CA TYR A 230 -39.64 -60.56 -36.16
C TYR A 230 -39.34 -61.47 -37.38
N GLN A 231 -38.06 -61.72 -37.69
CA GLN A 231 -37.69 -62.70 -38.73
C GLN A 231 -38.03 -64.14 -38.35
N ILE A 232 -37.94 -64.52 -37.08
CA ILE A 232 -38.34 -65.83 -36.57
C ILE A 232 -39.86 -66.00 -36.69
N ASP A 233 -40.65 -65.02 -36.24
CA ASP A 233 -42.12 -65.05 -36.31
C ASP A 233 -42.60 -65.08 -37.76
N ARG A 234 -41.99 -64.30 -38.64
CA ARG A 234 -42.25 -64.36 -40.08
C ARG A 234 -42.00 -65.77 -40.64
N ARG A 235 -40.87 -66.40 -40.30
CA ARG A 235 -40.55 -67.78 -40.73
C ARG A 235 -41.47 -68.82 -40.09
N GLN A 236 -42.07 -68.56 -38.94
CA GLN A 236 -43.09 -69.43 -38.35
C GLN A 236 -44.38 -69.37 -39.17
N ARG A 237 -44.86 -68.16 -39.50
CA ARG A 237 -46.03 -67.97 -40.38
C ARG A 237 -45.81 -68.61 -41.76
N GLU A 238 -44.68 -68.33 -42.42
CA GLU A 238 -44.32 -68.95 -43.71
C GLU A 238 -44.29 -70.49 -43.66
N ARG A 239 -44.06 -71.11 -42.49
CA ARG A 239 -44.13 -72.57 -42.27
C ARG A 239 -45.53 -73.07 -41.90
N GLU A 240 -46.41 -72.21 -41.41
CA GLU A 240 -47.81 -72.51 -41.14
C GLU A 240 -48.64 -72.39 -42.42
N ASP A 241 -48.36 -71.38 -43.24
CA ASP A 241 -48.87 -71.22 -44.61
C ASP A 241 -48.51 -72.46 -45.45
N GLN A 242 -47.22 -72.84 -45.50
CA GLN A 242 -46.76 -74.07 -46.18
C GLN A 242 -47.38 -75.38 -45.64
N LYS A 243 -47.92 -75.40 -44.42
CA LYS A 243 -48.68 -76.55 -43.90
C LYS A 243 -50.15 -76.51 -44.32
N GLN A 244 -50.71 -75.34 -44.58
CA GLN A 244 -52.04 -75.17 -45.16
C GLN A 244 -52.00 -75.53 -46.64
N ASP A 245 -51.00 -75.03 -47.39
CA ASP A 245 -50.77 -75.39 -48.81
C ASP A 245 -50.67 -76.91 -49.00
N ARG A 246 -49.91 -77.60 -48.14
CA ARG A 246 -49.79 -79.07 -48.20
C ARG A 246 -51.09 -79.79 -47.93
N LYS A 247 -51.93 -79.29 -46.99
CA LYS A 247 -53.26 -79.86 -46.74
C LYS A 247 -54.18 -79.67 -47.94
N HIS A 248 -54.11 -78.51 -48.60
CA HIS A 248 -54.87 -78.24 -49.83
C HIS A 248 -54.49 -79.25 -50.92
N VAL A 249 -53.19 -79.43 -51.20
CA VAL A 249 -52.69 -80.41 -52.17
C VAL A 249 -53.01 -81.86 -51.76
N GLU A 250 -53.01 -82.19 -50.47
CA GLU A 250 -53.44 -83.50 -49.97
C GLU A 250 -54.96 -83.74 -50.12
N GLN A 251 -55.78 -82.68 -50.09
CA GLN A 251 -57.23 -82.71 -50.35
C GLN A 251 -57.51 -82.84 -51.84
N GLU A 252 -56.92 -81.99 -52.69
CA GLU A 252 -57.03 -82.08 -54.17
C GLU A 252 -56.61 -83.48 -54.66
N ALA A 253 -55.47 -83.98 -54.20
CA ALA A 253 -55.00 -85.33 -54.54
C ALA A 253 -55.82 -86.47 -53.89
N ALA A 254 -56.73 -86.19 -52.94
CA ALA A 254 -57.71 -87.15 -52.45
C ALA A 254 -58.99 -87.14 -53.29
N GLU A 255 -59.42 -85.96 -53.75
CA GLU A 255 -60.55 -85.77 -54.67
C GLU A 255 -60.25 -86.40 -56.04
N GLU A 256 -59.08 -86.14 -56.65
CA GLU A 256 -58.64 -86.80 -57.89
C GLU A 256 -58.63 -88.34 -57.77
N ARG A 257 -58.25 -88.88 -56.60
CA ARG A 257 -58.26 -90.33 -56.36
C ARG A 257 -59.65 -90.91 -56.16
N ALA A 258 -60.63 -90.11 -55.72
CA ALA A 258 -62.03 -90.51 -55.64
C ALA A 258 -62.63 -90.56 -57.05
N GLU A 259 -62.44 -89.50 -57.85
CA GLU A 259 -62.89 -89.45 -59.25
C GLU A 259 -62.31 -90.61 -60.08
N GLN A 260 -61.02 -90.91 -59.94
CA GLN A 260 -60.37 -92.05 -60.61
C GLN A 260 -60.96 -93.41 -60.20
N GLN A 261 -61.36 -93.57 -58.93
CA GLN A 261 -62.02 -94.80 -58.46
C GLN A 261 -63.45 -94.94 -58.98
N GLU A 262 -64.19 -93.84 -59.10
CA GLU A 262 -65.51 -93.83 -59.73
C GLU A 262 -65.41 -94.12 -61.24
N GLU A 263 -64.42 -93.56 -61.93
CA GLU A 263 -64.12 -93.91 -63.33
C GLU A 263 -63.79 -95.41 -63.50
N GLU A 264 -62.93 -95.97 -62.65
CA GLU A 264 -62.61 -97.40 -62.70
C GLU A 264 -63.84 -98.27 -62.42
N ALA A 265 -64.68 -97.91 -61.46
CA ALA A 265 -65.93 -98.63 -61.17
C ALA A 265 -66.87 -98.61 -62.39
N GLN A 266 -67.03 -97.45 -63.05
CA GLN A 266 -67.81 -97.33 -64.29
C GLN A 266 -67.23 -98.15 -65.44
N ARG A 267 -65.90 -98.21 -65.59
CA ARG A 267 -65.24 -99.05 -66.62
C ARG A 267 -65.50 -100.54 -66.37
N ARG A 268 -65.30 -101.03 -65.13
CA ARG A 268 -65.57 -102.44 -64.75
C ARG A 268 -67.03 -102.84 -64.93
N ALA A 269 -67.98 -101.93 -64.68
CA ALA A 269 -69.40 -102.17 -64.97
C ALA A 269 -69.64 -102.44 -66.47
N ARG A 270 -69.11 -101.58 -67.35
CA ARG A 270 -69.21 -101.74 -68.82
C ARG A 270 -68.51 -103.01 -69.32
N GLU A 271 -67.41 -103.43 -68.68
CA GLU A 271 -66.72 -104.68 -69.01
C GLU A 271 -67.57 -105.92 -68.68
N LEU A 272 -68.30 -105.91 -67.56
CA LEU A 272 -69.22 -106.99 -67.19
C LEU A 272 -70.42 -107.10 -68.16
N GLU A 273 -71.00 -105.98 -68.58
CA GLU A 273 -72.05 -105.94 -69.60
C GLU A 273 -71.56 -106.50 -70.95
N ASN A 274 -70.40 -106.04 -71.42
CA ASN A 274 -69.75 -106.56 -72.63
C ASN A 274 -69.42 -108.06 -72.50
N GLY A 275 -68.97 -108.50 -71.33
CA GLY A 275 -68.71 -109.91 -71.04
C GLY A 275 -69.95 -110.79 -71.16
N ALA A 276 -71.11 -110.31 -70.69
CA ALA A 276 -72.38 -111.00 -70.84
C ALA A 276 -72.84 -111.05 -72.32
N TYR A 277 -72.76 -109.92 -73.03
CA TYR A 277 -73.14 -109.82 -74.45
C TYR A 277 -72.31 -110.76 -75.34
N ASN A 278 -70.99 -110.81 -75.14
CA ASN A 278 -70.09 -111.67 -75.89
C ASN A 278 -70.33 -113.16 -75.63
N LYS A 279 -70.72 -113.54 -74.41
CA LYS A 279 -71.06 -114.92 -74.05
C LYS A 279 -72.32 -115.42 -74.78
N ALA A 280 -73.30 -114.55 -75.00
CA ALA A 280 -74.53 -114.87 -75.73
C ALA A 280 -74.31 -115.07 -77.25
N HIS A 281 -73.26 -114.49 -77.82
CA HIS A 281 -72.99 -114.51 -79.27
C HIS A 281 -71.80 -115.41 -79.69
N SER A 282 -71.28 -116.25 -78.79
CA SER A 282 -70.14 -117.13 -79.11
C SER A 282 -70.51 -118.19 -80.15
N ARG A 283 -69.75 -118.28 -81.24
CA ARG A 283 -70.00 -119.20 -82.37
C ARG A 283 -69.46 -120.62 -82.09
N PRO A 284 -70.15 -121.69 -82.55
CA PRO A 284 -69.65 -123.07 -82.46
C PRO A 284 -68.39 -123.28 -83.32
N SER A 285 -67.55 -124.23 -82.91
CA SER A 285 -66.20 -124.41 -83.46
C SER A 285 -66.20 -125.07 -84.85
N LEU A 286 -65.68 -124.35 -85.86
CA LEU A 286 -65.51 -124.82 -87.23
C LEU A 286 -64.46 -125.95 -87.37
N THR A 287 -64.68 -126.84 -88.35
CA THR A 287 -63.87 -128.04 -88.58
C THR A 287 -62.54 -127.76 -89.33
N LYS A 288 -61.59 -128.71 -89.30
CA LYS A 288 -60.21 -128.52 -89.82
C LYS A 288 -60.16 -128.10 -91.30
N SER A 289 -61.04 -128.60 -92.15
CA SER A 289 -61.10 -128.25 -93.58
C SER A 289 -61.50 -126.78 -93.79
N GLN A 290 -62.50 -126.30 -93.05
CA GLN A 290 -62.96 -124.92 -93.10
C GLN A 290 -61.87 -123.94 -92.63
N LYS A 291 -61.11 -124.30 -91.58
CA LYS A 291 -59.97 -123.51 -91.07
C LYS A 291 -58.78 -123.42 -92.05
N LEU A 292 -58.68 -124.32 -93.03
CA LEU A 292 -57.69 -124.21 -94.11
C LEU A 292 -58.18 -123.27 -95.21
N GLN A 293 -59.47 -123.32 -95.56
CA GLN A 293 -60.05 -122.44 -96.57
C GLN A 293 -60.06 -120.96 -96.13
N THR A 294 -60.31 -120.66 -94.84
CA THR A 294 -60.20 -119.28 -94.33
C THR A 294 -58.76 -118.78 -94.40
N ARG A 295 -57.77 -119.59 -93.99
CA ARG A 295 -56.33 -119.21 -94.04
C ARG A 295 -55.85 -118.82 -95.43
N VAL A 296 -56.27 -119.53 -96.47
CA VAL A 296 -55.90 -119.21 -97.86
C VAL A 296 -56.59 -117.93 -98.35
N ALA A 297 -57.80 -117.64 -97.86
CA ALA A 297 -58.50 -116.38 -98.16
C ALA A 297 -58.00 -115.18 -97.31
N GLU A 298 -57.31 -115.45 -96.20
CA GLU A 298 -56.65 -114.47 -95.34
C GLU A 298 -55.27 -114.09 -95.92
N SER A 299 -54.43 -115.07 -96.28
CA SER A 299 -53.08 -114.78 -96.83
C SER A 299 -53.09 -113.95 -98.11
N VAL A 300 -54.11 -114.13 -98.98
CA VAL A 300 -54.28 -113.33 -100.21
C VAL A 300 -54.67 -111.87 -99.89
N LYS A 301 -55.25 -111.59 -98.73
CA LYS A 301 -55.52 -110.22 -98.25
C LYS A 301 -54.29 -109.61 -97.59
N ASP A 302 -53.52 -110.40 -96.85
CA ASP A 302 -52.31 -109.94 -96.18
C ASP A 302 -51.23 -109.52 -97.19
N GLU A 303 -51.07 -110.24 -98.31
CA GLU A 303 -50.21 -109.81 -99.43
C GLU A 303 -50.66 -108.48 -100.08
N ALA A 304 -51.97 -108.21 -100.11
CA ALA A 304 -52.49 -106.94 -100.61
C ALA A 304 -52.27 -105.79 -99.61
N ALA A 305 -52.35 -106.08 -98.30
CA ALA A 305 -52.06 -105.13 -97.24
C ALA A 305 -50.57 -104.71 -97.24
N LEU A 306 -49.65 -105.66 -97.39
CA LEU A 306 -48.20 -105.40 -97.40
C LEU A 306 -47.79 -104.40 -98.48
N ARG A 307 -48.29 -104.52 -99.72
CA ARG A 307 -48.01 -103.55 -100.80
C ARG A 307 -48.50 -102.14 -100.46
N ALA A 308 -49.66 -102.04 -99.81
CA ALA A 308 -50.21 -100.77 -99.33
C ALA A 308 -49.47 -100.20 -98.09
N GLU A 309 -48.51 -100.93 -97.51
CA GLU A 309 -47.58 -100.40 -96.50
C GLU A 309 -46.21 -100.05 -97.11
N GLU A 310 -45.73 -100.81 -98.10
CA GLU A 310 -44.54 -100.45 -98.89
C GLU A 310 -44.70 -99.08 -99.58
N GLU A 311 -45.87 -98.81 -100.18
CA GLU A 311 -46.19 -97.49 -100.77
C GLU A 311 -46.17 -96.35 -99.73
N LYS A 312 -46.63 -96.60 -98.50
CA LYS A 312 -46.56 -95.61 -97.41
C LYS A 312 -45.12 -95.38 -96.98
N VAL A 313 -44.32 -96.43 -96.83
CA VAL A 313 -42.89 -96.34 -96.47
C VAL A 313 -42.12 -95.54 -97.52
N ASP A 314 -42.40 -95.74 -98.81
CA ASP A 314 -41.78 -94.96 -99.88
C ASP A 314 -42.27 -93.50 -99.92
N SER A 315 -43.53 -93.21 -99.56
CA SER A 315 -43.99 -91.83 -99.37
C SER A 315 -43.21 -91.10 -98.26
N ILE A 316 -42.90 -91.81 -97.15
CA ILE A 316 -42.11 -91.28 -96.04
C ILE A 316 -40.65 -91.05 -96.45
N LYS A 317 -40.03 -91.98 -97.21
CA LYS A 317 -38.68 -91.77 -97.78
C LYS A 317 -38.62 -90.51 -98.64
N ARG A 318 -39.61 -90.31 -99.54
CA ARG A 318 -39.69 -89.10 -100.39
C ARG A 318 -39.78 -87.81 -99.55
N TRP A 319 -40.63 -87.79 -98.52
CA TRP A 319 -40.74 -86.67 -97.60
C TRP A 319 -39.43 -86.36 -96.84
N VAL A 320 -38.72 -87.38 -96.37
CA VAL A 320 -37.41 -87.22 -95.71
C VAL A 320 -36.37 -86.63 -96.68
N MET A 321 -36.33 -87.12 -97.93
CA MET A 321 -35.41 -86.60 -98.96
C MET A 321 -35.73 -85.14 -99.35
N GLU A 322 -37.01 -84.77 -99.47
CA GLU A 322 -37.40 -83.37 -99.64
C GLU A 322 -36.99 -82.50 -98.45
N ARG A 323 -37.18 -82.99 -97.22
CA ARG A 323 -36.81 -82.27 -96.00
C ARG A 323 -35.30 -82.08 -95.87
N GLN A 324 -34.49 -83.02 -96.38
CA GLN A 324 -33.04 -82.85 -96.50
C GLN A 324 -32.67 -81.83 -97.59
N LYS A 325 -33.26 -81.90 -98.79
CA LYS A 325 -33.03 -80.90 -99.85
C LYS A 325 -33.38 -79.48 -99.41
N LYS A 326 -34.52 -79.30 -98.72
CA LYS A 326 -34.94 -78.01 -98.14
C LYS A 326 -33.98 -77.52 -97.05
N LYS A 327 -33.34 -78.42 -96.28
CA LYS A 327 -32.26 -78.06 -95.33
C LYS A 327 -30.95 -77.65 -96.01
N GLN A 328 -30.61 -78.25 -97.15
CA GLN A 328 -29.42 -77.90 -97.92
C GLN A 328 -29.57 -76.52 -98.59
N ALA A 329 -30.68 -76.28 -99.29
CA ALA A 329 -31.00 -74.97 -99.86
C ALA A 329 -30.95 -73.85 -98.80
N ALA A 330 -31.64 -74.05 -97.66
CA ALA A 330 -31.63 -73.10 -96.55
C ALA A 330 -30.29 -72.99 -95.78
N PHE A 331 -29.28 -73.81 -96.10
CA PHE A 331 -27.90 -73.65 -95.64
C PHE A 331 -27.08 -72.84 -96.65
N ASP A 332 -27.21 -73.14 -97.94
CA ASP A 332 -26.51 -72.41 -99.01
C ASP A 332 -26.98 -70.94 -99.11
N GLU A 333 -28.28 -70.66 -98.97
CA GLU A 333 -28.82 -69.28 -98.83
C GLU A 333 -28.15 -68.51 -97.68
N ARG A 334 -27.94 -69.15 -96.52
CA ARG A 334 -27.30 -68.53 -95.35
C ARG A 334 -25.80 -68.33 -95.57
N LYS A 335 -25.17 -69.23 -96.31
CA LYS A 335 -23.76 -69.17 -96.68
C LYS A 335 -23.51 -67.98 -97.61
N GLU A 336 -24.38 -67.74 -98.60
CA GLU A 336 -24.30 -66.56 -99.48
C GLU A 336 -24.50 -65.25 -98.72
N VAL A 337 -25.51 -65.15 -97.86
CA VAL A 337 -25.74 -63.97 -96.99
C VAL A 337 -24.55 -63.72 -96.05
N GLY A 338 -23.92 -64.77 -95.51
CA GLY A 338 -22.71 -64.66 -94.69
C GLY A 338 -21.50 -64.15 -95.49
N LEU A 339 -21.34 -64.60 -96.74
CA LEU A 339 -20.26 -64.20 -97.63
C LEU A 339 -20.39 -62.74 -98.07
N GLN A 340 -21.63 -62.27 -98.29
CA GLN A 340 -21.93 -60.85 -98.55
C GLN A 340 -21.49 -59.97 -97.38
N ARG A 341 -21.89 -60.29 -96.13
CA ARG A 341 -21.49 -59.50 -94.95
C ARG A 341 -19.98 -59.46 -94.72
N TYR A 342 -19.26 -60.58 -94.93
CA TYR A 342 -17.79 -60.58 -94.87
C TYR A 342 -17.12 -59.66 -95.90
N SER A 343 -17.77 -59.40 -97.05
CA SER A 343 -17.29 -58.45 -98.05
C SER A 343 -17.59 -56.98 -97.70
N GLU A 344 -18.54 -56.74 -96.78
CA GLU A 344 -18.89 -55.41 -96.28
C GLU A 344 -17.99 -55.00 -95.11
N GLU A 345 -17.69 -55.93 -94.20
CA GLU A 345 -16.78 -55.72 -93.06
C GLU A 345 -15.30 -55.55 -93.48
N GLY A 346 -14.93 -55.97 -94.69
CA GLY A 346 -13.57 -55.84 -95.24
C GLY A 346 -13.14 -54.44 -95.70
N LYS A 347 -13.98 -53.41 -95.51
CA LYS A 347 -13.71 -52.03 -95.96
C LYS A 347 -12.86 -51.26 -94.93
N GLN A 348 -11.85 -50.52 -95.40
CA GLN A 348 -10.75 -50.01 -94.57
C GLN A 348 -11.12 -48.98 -93.48
N GLU A 349 -12.35 -48.46 -93.47
CA GLU A 349 -12.75 -47.34 -92.60
C GLU A 349 -13.10 -47.78 -91.15
N ASN A 350 -13.35 -49.07 -90.90
CA ASN A 350 -13.92 -49.58 -89.64
C ASN A 350 -12.96 -50.48 -88.82
N LEU A 351 -11.68 -50.12 -88.66
CA LEU A 351 -10.71 -50.88 -87.86
C LEU A 351 -10.10 -50.09 -86.68
N PRO A 352 -10.68 -50.19 -85.47
CA PRO A 352 -10.11 -49.61 -84.24
C PRO A 352 -8.81 -50.31 -83.79
N LYS A 353 -7.80 -49.52 -83.40
CA LYS A 353 -6.49 -50.02 -82.91
C LYS A 353 -6.47 -50.19 -81.39
N TYR A 354 -5.89 -51.29 -80.90
CA TYR A 354 -5.57 -51.50 -79.48
C TYR A 354 -4.26 -52.25 -79.26
N ARG A 355 -3.22 -51.57 -78.72
CA ARG A 355 -2.21 -52.18 -77.83
C ARG A 355 -1.26 -51.14 -77.17
N THR A 356 -1.27 -51.13 -75.83
CA THR A 356 -0.12 -50.98 -74.89
C THR A 356 1.14 -50.18 -75.28
N GLN A 357 1.49 -49.14 -74.50
CA GLN A 357 2.69 -49.17 -73.59
C GLN A 357 2.85 -47.98 -72.62
N ASP A 358 2.42 -46.76 -72.94
CA ASP A 358 3.03 -45.52 -72.38
C ASP A 358 2.37 -44.91 -71.12
N VAL A 359 2.34 -45.60 -69.97
CA VAL A 359 1.74 -45.03 -68.72
C VAL A 359 2.61 -45.14 -67.46
N PHE A 360 3.70 -45.91 -67.45
CA PHE A 360 4.46 -46.17 -66.21
C PHE A 360 5.55 -45.13 -65.87
N GLU A 361 6.12 -44.42 -66.85
CA GLU A 361 7.39 -43.70 -66.66
C GLU A 361 7.27 -42.25 -66.13
N GLN A 362 6.11 -41.61 -66.21
CA GLN A 362 6.03 -40.15 -66.03
C GLN A 362 5.79 -39.63 -64.59
N LYS A 363 5.60 -40.49 -63.57
CA LYS A 363 5.26 -40.05 -62.19
C LYS A 363 5.97 -40.81 -61.05
N GLY A 364 7.20 -41.29 -61.26
CA GLY A 364 8.00 -41.98 -60.23
C GLY A 364 9.37 -41.33 -59.96
N GLN A 365 9.47 -40.45 -58.96
CA GLN A 365 10.78 -40.02 -58.44
C GLN A 365 11.40 -41.13 -57.59
N SER A 366 12.66 -41.50 -57.86
CA SER A 366 13.28 -42.66 -57.21
C SER A 366 13.65 -42.40 -55.74
N PHE A 367 13.35 -43.39 -54.89
CA PHE A 367 13.62 -43.34 -53.44
C PHE A 367 15.11 -43.12 -53.11
N LEU A 368 16.01 -43.69 -53.92
CA LEU A 368 17.47 -43.62 -53.74
C LEU A 368 18.01 -42.19 -53.83
N GLN A 369 17.38 -41.31 -54.62
CA GLN A 369 17.86 -39.95 -54.84
C GLN A 369 17.68 -39.05 -53.59
N LYS A 370 16.67 -39.32 -52.76
CA LYS A 370 16.47 -38.60 -51.47
C LYS A 370 17.47 -38.99 -50.37
N LEU A 371 18.15 -40.12 -50.52
CA LEU A 371 19.07 -40.68 -49.51
C LEU A 371 20.51 -40.15 -49.65
N TYR A 372 20.90 -39.70 -50.83
CA TYR A 372 22.22 -39.09 -51.06
C TYR A 372 22.27 -37.63 -50.57
N ASP A 373 21.24 -36.83 -50.86
CA ASP A 373 21.20 -35.40 -50.53
C ASP A 373 21.08 -35.11 -49.01
N SER A 374 20.65 -36.09 -48.20
CA SER A 374 20.50 -35.93 -46.75
C SER A 374 21.83 -35.95 -46.00
N ASN A 375 22.74 -36.85 -46.38
CA ASN A 375 23.93 -37.13 -45.57
C ASN A 375 25.01 -36.05 -45.75
N ALA A 376 25.22 -35.54 -46.97
CA ALA A 376 26.24 -34.53 -47.27
C ALA A 376 26.06 -33.26 -46.42
N ARG A 377 24.81 -32.79 -46.26
CA ARG A 377 24.47 -31.57 -45.50
C ARG A 377 24.57 -31.72 -43.98
N GLN A 378 24.90 -32.92 -43.48
CA GLN A 378 24.98 -33.24 -42.06
C GLN A 378 26.42 -33.36 -41.55
N GLU A 379 27.40 -33.60 -42.44
CA GLU A 379 28.83 -33.58 -42.08
C GLU A 379 29.41 -32.16 -42.00
N GLU A 380 28.97 -31.26 -42.89
CA GLU A 380 29.45 -29.87 -42.95
C GLU A 380 29.21 -29.13 -41.61
N LYS A 381 27.97 -29.17 -41.10
CA LYS A 381 27.57 -28.55 -39.82
C LYS A 381 28.35 -29.09 -38.62
N ASN A 382 28.76 -30.36 -38.67
CA ASN A 382 29.55 -31.00 -37.61
C ASN A 382 31.04 -30.62 -37.65
N ARG A 383 31.53 -30.01 -38.74
CA ARG A 383 32.87 -29.40 -38.78
C ARG A 383 32.87 -27.98 -38.22
N GLU A 384 31.88 -27.17 -38.57
CA GLU A 384 31.75 -25.78 -38.12
C GLU A 384 31.72 -25.70 -36.58
N TYR A 385 30.84 -26.50 -35.95
CA TYR A 385 30.67 -26.55 -34.49
C TYR A 385 31.91 -26.98 -33.69
N ARG A 386 32.89 -27.66 -34.33
CA ARG A 386 34.15 -28.01 -33.67
C ARG A 386 35.16 -26.85 -33.63
N LEU A 387 35.10 -25.94 -34.61
CA LEU A 387 36.05 -24.84 -34.73
C LEU A 387 35.73 -23.68 -33.77
N GLU A 388 34.45 -23.42 -33.48
CA GLU A 388 34.06 -22.43 -32.45
C GLU A 388 34.58 -22.82 -31.05
N MET A 389 34.46 -24.10 -30.68
CA MET A 389 34.85 -24.59 -29.35
C MET A 389 36.35 -24.51 -29.06
N GLU A 390 37.22 -24.56 -30.08
CA GLU A 390 38.67 -24.38 -29.89
C GLU A 390 39.09 -22.91 -29.74
N GLN A 391 38.31 -21.96 -30.26
CA GLN A 391 38.61 -20.53 -30.16
C GLN A 391 38.31 -20.00 -28.75
N GLN A 392 37.09 -20.26 -28.24
CA GLN A 392 36.66 -19.86 -26.88
C GLN A 392 37.61 -20.37 -25.77
N ARG A 393 38.29 -21.50 -26.00
CA ARG A 393 39.21 -22.09 -25.02
C ARG A 393 40.52 -21.32 -24.85
N ARG A 394 40.96 -20.55 -25.86
CA ARG A 394 42.21 -19.76 -25.81
C ARG A 394 42.03 -18.43 -25.08
N GLU A 395 40.90 -17.77 -25.30
CA GLU A 395 40.56 -16.46 -24.70
C GLU A 395 40.50 -16.52 -23.16
N MET A 396 40.11 -17.68 -22.61
CA MET A 396 40.07 -17.95 -21.16
C MET A 396 41.44 -18.16 -20.51
N GLU A 397 42.49 -18.42 -21.29
CA GLU A 397 43.82 -18.77 -20.77
C GLU A 397 44.70 -17.53 -20.61
N GLU A 398 44.60 -16.55 -21.52
CA GLU A 398 45.31 -15.26 -21.41
C GLU A 398 44.85 -14.41 -20.22
N GLN A 399 43.56 -14.46 -19.86
CA GLN A 399 43.01 -13.69 -18.73
C GLN A 399 43.58 -14.11 -17.36
N LYS A 400 44.12 -15.32 -17.24
CA LYS A 400 44.71 -15.83 -15.97
C LYS A 400 46.17 -15.45 -15.74
N ALA A 401 46.84 -14.83 -16.71
CA ALA A 401 48.26 -14.49 -16.61
C ALA A 401 48.56 -13.12 -15.94
N ALA A 402 47.52 -12.34 -15.59
CA ALA A 402 47.67 -10.95 -15.17
C ALA A 402 47.71 -10.70 -13.63
N GLU A 403 47.21 -11.62 -12.80
CA GLU A 403 47.00 -11.40 -11.36
C GLU A 403 48.18 -11.83 -10.46
N ALA A 404 49.42 -11.76 -10.96
CA ALA A 404 50.63 -12.22 -10.28
C ALA A 404 51.69 -11.12 -10.06
N ARG A 405 51.31 -10.01 -9.40
CA ARG A 405 52.20 -8.95 -8.89
C ARG A 405 51.83 -8.58 -7.44
N GLY A 406 52.83 -8.32 -6.58
CA GLY A 406 52.65 -7.86 -5.20
C GLY A 406 53.97 -7.37 -4.57
N ASP A 407 53.88 -6.49 -3.56
CA ASP A 407 54.98 -5.71 -2.93
C ASP A 407 54.75 -5.52 -1.40
N ASP A 408 55.80 -5.46 -0.54
CA ASP A 408 55.81 -4.86 0.84
C ASP A 408 57.24 -4.61 1.49
N VAL A 409 57.39 -4.00 2.71
CA VAL A 409 58.55 -3.09 3.12
C VAL A 409 59.14 -3.08 4.62
N GLY A 410 60.46 -2.76 4.92
CA GLY A 410 60.95 -1.89 6.12
C GLY A 410 62.16 -2.17 7.16
N SER A 411 62.95 -1.11 7.62
CA SER A 411 63.80 -0.73 8.88
C SER A 411 65.12 -1.46 9.46
N GLY A 412 66.07 -1.03 10.41
CA GLY A 412 66.50 0.15 11.31
C GLY A 412 67.78 -0.05 12.30
N ASP A 413 68.42 0.94 13.07
CA ASP A 413 69.76 0.84 13.88
C ASP A 413 70.20 1.94 15.03
N GLY A 414 71.30 1.77 15.89
CA GLY A 414 72.07 2.76 16.82
C GLY A 414 72.74 2.23 18.20
N ALA A 415 73.62 2.81 19.13
CA ALA A 415 74.61 3.97 19.41
C ALA A 415 75.49 3.85 20.80
N ASN A 416 76.49 4.73 21.23
CA ASN A 416 77.47 4.54 22.44
C ASN A 416 78.34 5.75 23.14
N GLU A 417 78.94 5.59 24.39
CA GLU A 417 80.23 6.08 25.13
C GLU A 417 80.50 7.32 26.15
N SER A 418 81.55 7.32 27.08
CA SER A 418 81.99 8.42 28.11
C SER A 418 83.35 8.28 29.00
N SER A 419 83.93 9.32 29.75
CA SER A 419 85.08 9.28 30.81
C SER A 419 85.61 10.64 31.53
N ARG A 420 86.51 10.71 32.63
CA ARG A 420 87.60 11.78 33.05
C ARG A 420 88.25 12.03 34.53
N ARG A 421 89.09 13.13 34.84
CA ARG A 421 90.11 13.53 35.99
C ARG A 421 90.42 15.14 36.17
N ARG A 422 91.26 15.97 36.97
CA ARG A 422 92.40 16.14 38.05
C ARG A 422 92.54 17.70 38.60
N THR A 423 93.42 18.50 39.38
CA THR A 423 94.79 18.68 40.17
C THR A 423 94.96 19.99 41.16
N ALA A 424 96.15 20.51 41.73
CA ALA A 424 96.38 21.63 42.83
C ALA A 424 97.76 22.52 43.01
N ALA A 425 98.01 23.49 44.01
CA ALA A 425 99.16 24.57 44.15
C ALA A 425 99.62 25.31 45.58
N PRO A 426 100.67 26.27 45.74
CA PRO A 426 101.42 26.82 47.01
C PRO A 426 101.75 28.42 47.36
N SER A 427 102.77 28.88 48.23
CA SER A 427 102.96 30.25 49.01
C SER A 427 104.39 31.02 49.32
N ALA A 428 104.59 32.11 50.21
CA ALA A 428 105.74 33.17 50.34
C ALA A 428 106.16 33.98 51.72
N ALA A 429 107.12 35.01 51.81
CA ALA A 429 107.53 35.93 53.01
C ALA A 429 108.55 37.21 52.88
N GLY A 430 108.68 38.20 53.85
CA GLY A 430 109.85 39.19 54.09
C GLY A 430 109.66 40.65 54.76
N PHE A 431 110.64 41.29 55.50
CA PHE A 431 110.67 42.74 56.01
C PHE A 431 112.00 43.34 56.64
N LEU A 432 112.02 44.56 57.26
CA LEU A 432 113.24 45.42 57.50
C LEU A 432 113.58 46.13 58.89
N THR A 433 113.42 47.47 59.12
CA THR A 433 114.38 48.31 59.95
C THR A 433 114.03 48.72 61.43
N LYS A 434 115.04 49.22 62.21
CA LYS A 434 115.09 49.28 63.72
C LYS A 434 114.44 50.46 64.49
N ALA A 435 114.41 51.69 63.98
CA ALA A 435 113.74 52.79 64.69
C ALA A 435 112.22 52.69 64.48
N GLU A 436 111.87 52.38 63.24
CA GLU A 436 110.57 51.88 62.81
C GLU A 436 110.17 50.66 63.65
N GLU A 437 111.03 49.63 63.79
CA GLU A 437 110.79 48.44 64.64
C GLU A 437 110.34 48.80 66.06
N LYS A 438 110.85 49.87 66.71
CA LYS A 438 110.40 50.24 68.05
C LYS A 438 109.02 50.90 68.08
N ALA A 439 108.77 51.87 67.20
CA ALA A 439 107.45 52.49 67.08
C ALA A 439 106.40 51.46 66.64
N TYR A 440 106.76 50.63 65.65
CA TYR A 440 106.00 49.49 65.16
C TYR A 440 105.79 48.43 66.25
N VAL A 441 106.74 48.14 67.14
CA VAL A 441 106.53 47.20 68.26
C VAL A 441 105.61 47.77 69.34
N GLU A 442 105.62 49.08 69.61
CA GLU A 442 104.67 49.69 70.55
C GLU A 442 103.27 49.81 69.94
N GLU A 443 103.17 50.13 68.65
CA GLU A 443 101.92 50.07 67.90
C GLU A 443 101.40 48.62 67.84
N MET A 444 102.20 47.66 67.37
CA MET A 444 101.89 46.21 67.31
C MET A 444 101.76 45.52 68.67
N ARG A 445 101.95 46.24 69.80
CA ARG A 445 101.51 45.79 71.13
C ARG A 445 100.07 46.17 71.43
N ARG A 446 99.60 47.34 70.95
CA ARG A 446 98.21 47.83 71.12
C ARG A 446 97.30 47.45 69.95
N TYR A 447 97.85 47.33 68.75
CA TYR A 447 97.17 46.99 67.51
C TYR A 447 96.46 45.62 67.59
N PRO A 448 97.02 44.56 68.23
CA PRO A 448 96.31 43.30 68.42
C PRO A 448 95.09 43.43 69.35
N GLU A 449 95.11 44.33 70.32
CA GLU A 449 93.95 44.57 71.21
C GLU A 449 92.88 45.41 70.50
N GLN A 450 93.29 46.42 69.74
CA GLN A 450 92.37 47.21 68.90
C GLN A 450 91.79 46.39 67.74
N LEU A 451 92.58 45.50 67.14
CA LEU A 451 92.10 44.51 66.17
C LEU A 451 91.10 43.58 66.83
N ARG A 452 91.45 42.91 67.94
CA ARG A 452 90.49 42.03 68.66
C ARG A 452 89.20 42.75 69.05
N ALA A 453 89.26 44.02 69.45
CA ALA A 453 88.07 44.82 69.75
C ALA A 453 87.22 45.11 68.49
N LYS A 454 87.85 45.47 67.37
CA LYS A 454 87.18 45.68 66.07
C LYS A 454 86.64 44.38 65.49
N GLU A 455 87.42 43.31 65.49
CA GLU A 455 87.05 41.94 65.11
C GLU A 455 85.90 41.41 65.97
N ALA A 456 85.89 41.67 67.28
CA ALA A 456 84.78 41.31 68.17
C ALA A 456 83.52 42.12 67.87
N ALA A 457 83.64 43.42 67.59
CA ALA A 457 82.53 44.26 67.17
C ALA A 457 81.96 43.85 65.80
N GLU A 458 82.83 43.57 64.82
CA GLU A 458 82.44 43.03 63.51
C GLU A 458 81.86 41.62 63.62
N ALA A 459 82.39 40.75 64.48
CA ALA A 459 81.84 39.43 64.71
C ALA A 459 80.48 39.50 65.43
N ALA A 460 80.28 40.46 66.34
CA ALA A 460 78.98 40.74 66.93
C ALA A 460 77.98 41.27 65.89
N ALA A 461 78.40 42.19 65.02
CA ALA A 461 77.60 42.70 63.91
C ALA A 461 77.21 41.58 62.93
N ARG A 462 78.19 40.80 62.43
CA ARG A 462 77.96 39.64 61.55
C ARG A 462 77.06 38.59 62.19
N ARG A 463 77.13 38.37 63.51
CA ARG A 463 76.21 37.49 64.24
C ARG A 463 74.79 38.06 64.31
N ALA A 464 74.63 39.37 64.56
CA ALA A 464 73.33 40.03 64.55
C ALA A 464 72.70 40.02 63.15
N GLU A 465 73.48 40.26 62.11
CA GLU A 465 73.05 40.14 60.71
C GLU A 465 72.70 38.69 60.33
N ALA A 466 73.51 37.70 60.74
CA ALA A 466 73.22 36.29 60.52
C ALA A 466 71.89 35.87 61.18
N LEU A 467 71.65 36.28 62.45
CA LEU A 467 70.37 36.03 63.14
C LEU A 467 69.19 36.74 62.45
N ARG A 468 69.39 37.95 61.92
CA ARG A 468 68.37 38.68 61.14
C ARG A 468 68.06 37.96 59.82
N ILE A 469 69.08 37.47 59.12
CA ILE A 469 68.94 36.70 57.87
C ILE A 469 68.26 35.36 58.15
N GLU A 470 68.63 34.65 59.22
CA GLU A 470 68.00 33.39 59.65
C GLU A 470 66.51 33.60 59.99
N HIS A 471 66.16 34.70 60.66
CA HIS A 471 64.78 35.07 60.93
C HIS A 471 63.99 35.37 59.64
N ILE A 472 64.57 36.11 58.69
CA ILE A 472 63.97 36.36 57.37
C ILE A 472 63.78 35.06 56.59
N GLN A 473 64.75 34.14 56.60
CA GLN A 473 64.65 32.83 55.97
C GLN A 473 63.55 31.97 56.61
N LYS A 474 63.40 32.00 57.95
CA LYS A 474 62.29 31.34 58.66
C LYS A 474 60.92 31.90 58.26
N LEU A 475 60.79 33.22 58.11
CA LEU A 475 59.57 33.86 57.62
C LEU A 475 59.27 33.48 56.16
N GLN A 476 60.26 33.54 55.26
CA GLN A 476 60.10 33.12 53.86
C GLN A 476 59.76 31.62 53.73
N ALA A 477 60.30 30.77 54.59
CA ALA A 477 59.96 29.35 54.63
C ALA A 477 58.54 29.10 55.16
N ALA A 478 58.05 29.91 56.11
CA ALA A 478 56.67 29.86 56.56
C ALA A 478 55.70 30.34 55.46
N GLU A 479 56.00 31.46 54.81
CA GLU A 479 55.22 32.02 53.69
C GLU A 479 55.13 31.04 52.51
N LYS A 480 56.23 30.34 52.17
CA LYS A 480 56.21 29.27 51.16
C LYS A 480 55.28 28.13 51.55
N ARG A 481 55.38 27.63 52.79
CA ARG A 481 54.48 26.56 53.30
C ARG A 481 53.01 26.98 53.34
N GLU A 482 52.73 28.25 53.62
CA GLU A 482 51.37 28.82 53.59
C GLU A 482 50.83 28.91 52.14
N LYS A 483 51.66 29.35 51.19
CA LYS A 483 51.32 29.37 49.76
C LYS A 483 51.15 27.96 49.18
N GLU A 484 51.99 27.00 49.58
CA GLU A 484 51.86 25.58 49.23
C GLU A 484 50.54 24.99 49.75
N ARG A 485 50.15 25.29 50.99
CA ARG A 485 48.84 24.88 51.54
C ARG A 485 47.68 25.48 50.76
N ARG A 486 47.67 26.80 50.55
CA ARG A 486 46.63 27.48 49.75
C ARG A 486 46.54 26.92 48.33
N ALA A 487 47.66 26.56 47.70
CA ALA A 487 47.67 25.96 46.36
C ALA A 487 47.13 24.52 46.35
N VAL A 488 47.31 23.75 47.43
CA VAL A 488 46.70 22.42 47.59
C VAL A 488 45.22 22.51 47.93
N GLU A 489 44.81 23.51 48.70
CA GLU A 489 43.41 23.81 49.03
C GLU A 489 42.65 24.27 47.77
N ALA A 490 43.17 25.25 47.04
CA ALA A 490 42.60 25.70 45.76
C ALA A 490 42.45 24.55 44.75
N ARG A 491 43.46 23.68 44.60
CA ARG A 491 43.36 22.49 43.72
C ARG A 491 42.30 21.48 44.16
N ARG A 492 41.98 21.39 45.45
CA ARG A 492 40.89 20.55 45.96
C ARG A 492 39.53 21.18 45.67
N GLU A 493 39.41 22.49 45.81
CA GLU A 493 38.21 23.25 45.46
C GLU A 493 37.95 23.21 43.95
N GLU A 494 38.97 23.42 43.12
CA GLU A 494 38.92 23.24 41.65
C GLU A 494 38.45 21.83 41.27
N PHE A 495 39.01 20.79 41.90
CA PHE A 495 38.61 19.39 41.65
C PHE A 495 37.16 19.12 42.09
N GLN A 496 36.73 19.61 43.25
CA GLN A 496 35.34 19.49 43.70
C GLN A 496 34.37 20.23 42.79
N GLN A 497 34.74 21.41 42.28
CA GLN A 497 33.94 22.15 41.30
C GLN A 497 33.84 21.40 39.97
N GLN A 498 34.94 20.79 39.49
CA GLN A 498 34.93 19.95 38.28
C GLN A 498 34.05 18.71 38.46
N GLN A 499 34.11 18.03 39.61
CA GLN A 499 33.21 16.90 39.90
C GLN A 499 31.75 17.34 39.95
N ALA A 500 31.43 18.45 40.64
CA ALA A 500 30.07 18.96 40.72
C ALA A 500 29.51 19.42 39.34
N GLN A 501 30.38 19.94 38.46
CA GLN A 501 30.02 20.26 37.07
C GLN A 501 29.74 18.98 36.27
N GLN A 502 30.60 17.97 36.36
CA GLN A 502 30.41 16.67 35.71
C GLN A 502 29.12 15.98 36.19
N GLU A 503 28.83 15.98 37.49
CA GLU A 503 27.58 15.44 38.04
C GLU A 503 26.34 16.23 37.55
N ALA A 504 26.42 17.56 37.46
CA ALA A 504 25.33 18.37 36.93
C ALA A 504 25.08 18.12 35.43
N ASP A 505 26.13 17.97 34.63
CA ASP A 505 26.02 17.68 33.19
C ASP A 505 25.59 16.23 32.93
N ASP A 506 26.06 15.25 33.68
CA ASP A 506 25.55 13.86 33.64
C ASP A 506 24.06 13.80 34.02
N MET A 507 23.61 14.60 35.00
CA MET A 507 22.19 14.71 35.35
C MET A 507 21.35 15.40 34.27
N ARG A 508 21.90 16.43 33.61
CA ARG A 508 21.28 17.04 32.40
C ARG A 508 21.16 16.02 31.27
N TYR A 509 22.21 15.22 31.02
CA TYR A 509 22.17 14.16 30.01
C TYR A 509 21.16 13.07 30.32
N ARG A 510 21.01 12.65 31.59
CA ARG A 510 19.96 11.70 32.00
C ARG A 510 18.56 12.27 31.74
N ALA A 511 18.27 13.48 32.19
CA ALA A 511 16.99 14.14 31.94
C ALA A 511 16.72 14.32 30.43
N TYR A 512 17.76 14.59 29.63
CA TYR A 512 17.66 14.66 28.18
C TYR A 512 17.34 13.29 27.55
N ILE A 513 18.06 12.22 27.93
CA ILE A 513 17.78 10.84 27.51
C ILE A 513 16.31 10.49 27.80
N ASP A 514 15.86 10.68 29.04
CA ASP A 514 14.50 10.35 29.48
C ASP A 514 13.41 11.17 28.75
N SER A 515 13.77 12.36 28.24
CA SER A 515 12.85 13.24 27.49
C SER A 515 12.70 12.90 26.00
N VAL A 516 13.66 12.18 25.40
CA VAL A 516 13.67 11.86 23.95
C VAL A 516 13.57 10.35 23.68
N VAL A 517 13.81 9.49 24.67
CA VAL A 517 13.61 8.04 24.55
C VAL A 517 12.10 7.68 24.50
N PRO A 518 11.65 6.87 23.51
CA PRO A 518 10.31 6.28 23.54
C PRO A 518 10.10 5.38 24.76
N ALA A 519 8.93 5.47 25.41
CA ALA A 519 8.63 4.69 26.61
C ALA A 519 8.57 3.16 26.38
N ASP A 520 8.44 2.73 25.12
CA ASP A 520 8.48 1.35 24.65
C ASP A 520 9.84 0.94 24.05
N MET A 521 10.88 1.77 24.20
CA MET A 521 12.23 1.46 23.71
C MET A 521 12.79 0.20 24.39
N ASP A 522 13.51 -0.61 23.62
CA ASP A 522 14.09 -1.86 24.10
C ASP A 522 14.99 -1.61 25.33
N PRO A 523 14.76 -2.28 26.47
CA PRO A 523 15.53 -2.07 27.70
C PRO A 523 17.05 -2.26 27.53
N VAL A 524 17.51 -3.02 26.52
CA VAL A 524 18.93 -3.16 26.19
C VAL A 524 19.46 -1.89 25.50
N LEU A 525 18.68 -1.28 24.62
CA LEU A 525 19.04 0.01 23.98
C LEU A 525 18.98 1.16 24.99
N TYR A 526 18.00 1.16 25.89
CA TYR A 526 17.88 2.17 26.95
C TYR A 526 19.06 2.14 27.92
N ARG A 527 19.47 0.93 28.37
CA ARG A 527 20.68 0.76 29.20
C ARG A 527 21.95 1.24 28.48
N LYS A 528 22.06 1.03 27.16
CA LYS A 528 23.18 1.56 26.36
C LYS A 528 23.12 3.08 26.23
N ALA A 529 21.95 3.67 26.03
CA ALA A 529 21.79 5.13 25.98
C ALA A 529 22.22 5.81 27.30
N ILE A 530 21.94 5.17 28.45
CA ILE A 530 22.35 5.64 29.80
C ILE A 530 23.84 5.37 30.10
N GLN A 531 24.51 4.48 29.36
CA GLN A 531 25.96 4.27 29.50
C GLN A 531 26.74 5.44 28.90
N LEU A 532 26.89 6.47 29.73
CA LEU A 532 27.74 7.62 29.49
C LEU A 532 29.20 7.16 29.36
N HIS A 533 29.77 7.42 28.18
CA HIS A 533 31.20 7.27 27.87
C HIS A 533 31.92 8.63 28.04
#